data_AF-A0A5B7UV73-F1
#
_entry.id   AF-A0A5B7UV73-F1
#
_cell.length_a   1.000
_cell.length_b   1.000
_cell.length_c   1.000
_cell.angle_alpha   90.00
_cell.angle_beta   90.00
_cell.angle_gamma   90.00
#
_symmetry.space_group_name_H-M   'P 1'
#
loop_
_entity.id
_entity.type
_entity.pdbx_description
1 polymer ?
#
loop_
_entity_poly.entity_id
_entity_poly.type
_entity_poly.pdbx_seq_one_letter_code
_entity_poly.pdbx_strand_id
1 'polypeptide(L)'
;MTAQTDPQQAEDETTAPEPLAVRDAVTRQAVLGALLDEVKTAYKDAKKAADDLLDRAYRAGGTTKTDATLPDGTRIGSVSRQGGEREAQVVDEEAFRAWVRDHYPTEHVVEFVPAQVVTAVRPGFAGKILAEATAAGTAKYVDPSTAEVHALPGVELRPSRAASHRLTYTRGSKAQPTDGRGLVAAAWRAGALLDHLPALAPATPAEAEQ
;
A
#
# COMPACT_ATOMS: atom_id res chain seq x y z
N MET A 1 -28.83 -10.45 -72.28
CA MET A 1 -29.66 -9.58 -71.42
C MET A 1 -30.16 -10.41 -70.26
N THR A 2 -29.51 -10.28 -69.12
CA THR A 2 -30.10 -10.50 -67.79
C THR A 2 -29.18 -9.79 -66.81
N ALA A 3 -29.69 -8.69 -66.27
CA ALA A 3 -29.10 -7.96 -65.17
C ALA A 3 -29.45 -8.68 -63.87
N GLN A 4 -28.49 -8.82 -62.96
CA GLN A 4 -28.78 -8.83 -61.54
C GLN A 4 -27.54 -8.38 -60.79
N THR A 5 -27.47 -7.07 -60.57
CA THR A 5 -26.59 -6.42 -59.63
C THR A 5 -27.20 -6.65 -58.25
N ASP A 6 -26.50 -7.39 -57.38
CA ASP A 6 -26.79 -7.43 -55.94
C ASP A 6 -26.32 -6.12 -55.30
N PRO A 7 -27.19 -5.33 -54.65
CA PRO A 7 -26.78 -4.22 -53.81
C PRO A 7 -27.09 -4.58 -52.37
N GLN A 8 -26.12 -5.14 -51.65
CA GLN A 8 -26.20 -5.15 -50.19
C GLN A 8 -24.82 -4.95 -49.57
N GLN A 9 -24.20 -3.83 -49.94
CA GLN A 9 -23.40 -3.07 -48.99
C GLN A 9 -24.40 -2.38 -48.04
N ALA A 10 -24.71 -3.03 -46.93
CA ALA A 10 -25.31 -2.34 -45.79
C ALA A 10 -24.16 -1.60 -45.10
N GLU A 11 -24.08 -0.32 -45.40
CA GLU A 11 -23.20 0.65 -44.81
C GLU A 11 -23.40 0.66 -43.29
N ASP A 12 -22.30 0.43 -42.57
CA ASP A 12 -22.17 0.67 -41.14
C ASP A 12 -22.13 2.19 -40.94
N GLU A 13 -23.30 2.82 -41.08
CA GLU A 13 -23.46 4.26 -40.89
C GLU A 13 -23.36 4.54 -39.39
N THR A 14 -22.16 4.97 -38.98
CA THR A 14 -21.85 5.45 -37.64
C THR A 14 -22.78 6.60 -37.29
N THR A 15 -23.93 6.28 -36.70
CA THR A 15 -24.93 7.26 -36.27
C THR A 15 -24.36 8.02 -35.07
N ALA A 16 -24.23 9.34 -35.20
CA ALA A 16 -23.76 10.21 -34.12
C ALA A 16 -24.68 10.06 -32.89
N PRO A 17 -24.12 9.97 -31.67
CA PRO A 17 -24.93 9.75 -30.47
C PRO A 17 -25.89 10.90 -30.21
N GLU A 18 -27.14 10.55 -29.84
CA GLU A 18 -28.20 11.50 -29.49
C GLU A 18 -27.70 12.57 -28.49
N PRO A 19 -27.87 13.88 -28.76
CA PRO A 19 -27.34 14.95 -27.92
C PRO A 19 -27.80 14.89 -26.46
N LEU A 20 -29.01 14.36 -26.20
CA LEU A 20 -29.52 14.13 -24.84
C LEU A 20 -28.79 12.99 -24.13
N ALA A 21 -28.52 11.88 -24.83
CA ALA A 21 -27.75 10.77 -24.27
C ALA A 21 -26.31 11.20 -23.92
N VAL A 22 -25.72 12.09 -24.73
CA VAL A 22 -24.41 12.70 -24.44
C VAL A 22 -24.48 13.58 -23.19
N ARG A 23 -25.49 14.44 -23.07
CA ARG A 23 -25.68 15.30 -21.88
C ARG A 23 -25.91 14.47 -20.61
N ASP A 24 -26.75 13.45 -20.66
CA ASP A 24 -27.02 12.58 -19.52
C ASP A 24 -25.77 11.80 -19.09
N ALA A 25 -24.97 11.31 -20.04
CA ALA A 25 -23.71 10.65 -19.76
C ALA A 25 -22.70 11.60 -19.09
N VAL A 26 -22.57 12.84 -19.58
CA VAL A 26 -21.70 13.87 -18.99
C VAL A 26 -22.18 14.27 -17.60
N THR A 27 -23.49 14.46 -17.40
CA THR A 27 -24.06 14.74 -16.07
C THR A 27 -23.80 13.59 -15.10
N ARG A 28 -24.02 12.34 -15.54
CA ARG A 28 -23.71 11.15 -14.72
C ARG A 28 -22.22 11.09 -14.36
N GLN A 29 -21.33 11.39 -15.31
CA GLN A 29 -19.90 11.44 -15.05
C GLN A 29 -19.55 12.53 -14.02
N ALA A 30 -20.11 13.73 -14.15
CA ALA A 30 -19.86 14.83 -13.22
C ALA A 30 -20.34 14.50 -11.80
N VAL A 31 -21.55 13.93 -11.67
CA VAL A 31 -22.11 13.51 -10.37
C VAL A 31 -21.25 12.42 -9.73
N LEU A 32 -20.88 11.38 -10.48
CA LEU A 32 -20.03 10.31 -9.98
C LEU A 32 -18.62 10.81 -9.61
N GLY A 33 -18.08 11.76 -10.37
CA GLY A 33 -16.81 12.41 -10.06
C GLY A 33 -16.84 13.15 -8.72
N ALA A 34 -17.86 13.98 -8.50
CA ALA A 34 -18.02 14.70 -7.24
C ALA A 34 -18.22 13.75 -6.04
N LEU A 35 -19.08 12.74 -6.17
CA LEU A 35 -19.28 11.74 -5.12
C LEU A 35 -18.02 10.94 -4.84
N LEU A 36 -17.23 10.62 -5.87
CA LEU A 36 -15.96 9.91 -5.69
C LEU A 36 -14.98 10.74 -4.85
N ASP A 37 -14.92 12.05 -5.04
CA ASP A 37 -14.02 12.92 -4.27
C ASP A 37 -14.45 13.04 -2.80
N GLU A 38 -15.76 13.08 -2.54
CA GLU A 38 -16.30 13.01 -1.17
C GLU A 38 -15.97 11.66 -0.51
N VAL A 39 -16.21 10.55 -1.22
CA VAL A 39 -15.87 9.19 -0.77
C VAL A 39 -14.36 9.07 -0.51
N LYS A 40 -13.50 9.65 -1.35
CA LYS A 40 -12.05 9.63 -1.15
C LYS A 40 -11.66 10.36 0.12
N THR A 41 -12.28 11.50 0.41
CA THR A 41 -12.01 12.28 1.63
C THR A 41 -12.46 11.51 2.86
N ALA A 42 -13.71 11.04 2.88
CA ALA A 42 -14.24 10.21 3.95
C ALA A 42 -13.41 8.92 4.17
N TYR A 43 -12.95 8.29 3.09
CA TYR A 43 -12.08 7.12 3.16
C TYR A 43 -10.71 7.43 3.79
N LYS A 44 -10.10 8.58 3.46
CA LYS A 44 -8.82 8.98 4.07
C LYS A 44 -8.96 9.19 5.57
N ASP A 45 -10.04 9.85 6.00
CA ASP A 45 -10.29 10.10 7.41
C ASP A 45 -10.61 8.81 8.17
N ALA A 46 -11.47 7.96 7.61
CA ALA A 46 -11.79 6.65 8.17
C ALA A 46 -10.54 5.76 8.26
N LYS A 47 -9.69 5.78 7.21
CA LYS A 47 -8.42 5.05 7.21
C LYS A 47 -7.50 5.53 8.32
N LYS A 48 -7.34 6.85 8.47
CA LYS A 48 -6.49 7.43 9.52
C LYS A 48 -6.99 7.04 10.92
N ALA A 49 -8.29 7.19 11.16
CA ALA A 49 -8.90 6.80 12.44
C ALA A 49 -8.74 5.30 12.73
N ALA A 50 -8.89 4.43 11.71
CA ALA A 50 -8.66 3.01 11.84
C ALA A 50 -7.18 2.69 12.15
N ASP A 51 -6.24 3.31 11.43
CA ASP A 51 -4.81 3.12 11.66
C ASP A 51 -4.41 3.53 13.10
N ASP A 52 -4.91 4.67 13.59
CA ASP A 52 -4.65 5.15 14.97
C ASP A 52 -5.21 4.22 16.04
N LEU A 53 -6.38 3.61 15.81
CA LEU A 53 -7.00 2.64 16.71
C LEU A 53 -6.24 1.30 16.69
N LEU A 54 -5.84 0.83 15.52
CA LEU A 54 -5.09 -0.41 15.37
C LEU A 54 -3.70 -0.31 15.99
N ASP A 55 -3.02 0.84 15.86
CA ASP A 55 -1.75 1.07 16.54
C ASP A 55 -1.89 1.09 18.06
N ARG A 56 -2.97 1.69 18.59
CA ARG A 56 -3.27 1.64 20.04
C ARG A 56 -3.56 0.22 20.50
N ALA A 57 -4.37 -0.54 19.77
CA ALA A 57 -4.68 -1.93 20.09
C ALA A 57 -3.42 -2.81 20.07
N TYR A 58 -2.53 -2.60 19.11
CA TYR A 58 -1.24 -3.29 19.04
C TYR A 58 -0.35 -2.95 20.24
N ARG A 59 -0.23 -1.67 20.61
CA ARG A 59 0.56 -1.25 21.78
C ARG A 59 0.04 -1.82 23.10
N ALA A 60 -1.28 -1.94 23.24
CA ALA A 60 -1.91 -2.40 24.47
C ALA A 60 -1.92 -3.93 24.63
N GLY A 61 -2.11 -4.68 23.54
CA GLY A 61 -2.35 -6.13 23.61
C GLY A 61 -1.71 -6.97 22.51
N GLY A 62 -0.88 -6.36 21.64
CA GLY A 62 -0.20 -7.09 20.56
C GLY A 62 -1.11 -7.54 19.41
N THR A 63 -2.34 -7.04 19.32
CA THR A 63 -3.27 -7.41 18.26
C THR A 63 -2.73 -6.99 16.89
N THR A 64 -2.47 -7.97 16.02
CA THR A 64 -1.90 -7.74 14.68
C THR A 64 -2.94 -7.85 13.57
N LYS A 65 -4.13 -8.37 13.87
CA LYS A 65 -5.19 -8.62 12.90
C LYS A 65 -6.55 -8.31 13.50
N THR A 66 -7.35 -7.55 12.76
CA THR A 66 -8.74 -7.23 13.10
C THR A 66 -9.63 -7.54 11.90
N ASP A 67 -10.73 -8.22 12.14
CA ASP A 67 -11.69 -8.56 11.08
C ASP A 67 -12.62 -7.37 10.81
N ALA A 68 -12.92 -7.13 9.53
CA ALA A 68 -13.89 -6.13 9.10
C ALA A 68 -15.21 -6.85 8.82
N THR A 69 -16.27 -6.48 9.55
CA THR A 69 -17.60 -7.06 9.46
C THR A 69 -18.62 -6.00 9.08
N LEU A 70 -19.66 -6.42 8.37
CA LEU A 70 -20.87 -5.63 8.12
C LEU A 70 -21.74 -5.57 9.40
N PRO A 71 -22.76 -4.68 9.44
CA PRO A 71 -23.69 -4.57 10.58
C PRO A 71 -24.41 -5.88 10.92
N ASP A 72 -24.65 -6.72 9.92
CA ASP A 72 -25.25 -8.06 10.06
C ASP A 72 -24.27 -9.11 10.61
N GLY A 73 -23.03 -8.72 10.92
CA GLY A 73 -21.95 -9.60 11.36
C GLY A 73 -21.20 -10.30 10.22
N THR A 74 -21.59 -10.09 8.97
CA THR A 74 -20.95 -10.74 7.81
C THR A 74 -19.53 -10.22 7.61
N ARG A 75 -18.54 -11.12 7.59
CA ARG A 75 -17.14 -10.76 7.37
C ARG A 75 -16.87 -10.35 5.92
N ILE A 76 -16.44 -9.10 5.72
CA ILE A 76 -16.06 -8.54 4.42
C ILE A 76 -14.56 -8.49 4.18
N GLY A 77 -13.76 -8.58 5.24
CA GLY A 77 -12.31 -8.54 5.11
C GLY A 77 -11.59 -8.67 6.44
N SER A 78 -10.30 -8.37 6.41
CA SER A 78 -9.49 -8.16 7.61
C SER A 78 -8.42 -7.14 7.34
N VAL A 79 -8.14 -6.33 8.36
CA VAL A 79 -6.98 -5.45 8.40
C VAL A 79 -5.88 -6.17 9.15
N SER A 80 -4.72 -6.32 8.52
CA SER A 80 -3.52 -6.87 9.13
C SER A 80 -2.44 -5.79 9.21
N ARG A 81 -1.78 -5.69 10.37
CA ARG A 81 -0.57 -4.90 10.52
C ARG A 81 0.59 -5.62 9.84
N GLN A 82 1.20 -4.98 8.86
CA GLN A 82 2.49 -5.38 8.32
C GLN A 82 3.57 -4.76 9.20
N GLY A 83 4.45 -5.61 9.73
CA GLY A 83 5.60 -5.16 10.52
C GLY A 83 6.42 -4.15 9.72
N GLY A 84 6.91 -3.12 10.41
CA GLY A 84 7.89 -2.22 9.81
C GLY A 84 9.14 -3.01 9.44
N GLU A 85 9.58 -2.88 8.20
CA GLU A 85 10.84 -3.48 7.74
C GLU A 85 11.98 -2.83 8.54
N ARG A 86 12.90 -3.64 9.07
CA ARG A 86 14.09 -3.16 9.80
C ARG A 86 15.28 -3.42 8.91
N GLU A 87 16.00 -2.37 8.55
CA GLU A 87 17.19 -2.44 7.71
C GLU A 87 18.41 -2.05 8.53
N ALA A 88 19.50 -2.75 8.33
CA ALA A 88 20.79 -2.41 8.90
C ALA A 88 21.28 -1.11 8.23
N GLN A 89 21.44 -0.06 9.03
CA GLN A 89 21.97 1.22 8.58
C GLN A 89 23.28 1.51 9.30
N VAL A 90 24.24 2.08 8.58
CA VAL A 90 25.47 2.59 9.18
C VAL A 90 25.12 3.87 9.93
N VAL A 91 25.22 3.83 11.25
CA VAL A 91 25.01 4.95 12.17
C VAL A 91 26.32 5.64 12.51
N ASP A 92 27.42 4.89 12.54
CA ASP A 92 28.78 5.41 12.73
C ASP A 92 29.66 4.93 11.58
N GLU A 93 29.87 5.83 10.61
CA GLU A 93 30.67 5.56 9.43
C GLU A 93 32.15 5.36 9.76
N GLU A 94 32.66 5.99 10.82
CA GLU A 94 34.08 5.92 11.18
C GLU A 94 34.40 4.58 11.84
N ALA A 95 33.56 4.14 12.79
CA ALA A 95 33.68 2.83 13.41
C ALA A 95 33.51 1.70 12.38
N PHE A 96 32.55 1.84 11.45
CA PHE A 96 32.34 0.88 10.38
C PHE A 96 33.54 0.82 9.43
N ARG A 97 34.10 1.96 9.02
CA ARG A 97 35.29 2.04 8.17
C ARG A 97 36.53 1.44 8.84
N ALA A 98 36.77 1.75 10.11
CA ALA A 98 37.90 1.20 10.86
C ALA A 98 37.81 -0.32 10.94
N TRP A 99 36.61 -0.87 11.21
CA TRP A 99 36.39 -2.30 11.23
C TRP A 99 36.64 -2.97 9.87
N VAL A 100 36.12 -2.38 8.78
CA VAL A 100 36.35 -2.89 7.42
C VAL A 100 37.83 -2.82 7.05
N ARG A 101 38.55 -1.76 7.40
CA ARG A 101 40.00 -1.65 7.18
C ARG A 101 40.76 -2.78 7.89
N ASP A 102 40.36 -3.09 9.12
CA ASP A 102 41.11 -4.04 9.96
C ASP A 102 40.81 -5.51 9.62
N HIS A 103 39.58 -5.83 9.16
CA HIS A 103 39.17 -7.21 8.83
C HIS A 103 39.14 -7.50 7.32
N TYR A 104 38.87 -6.49 6.48
CA TYR A 104 38.73 -6.61 5.02
C TYR A 104 39.52 -5.53 4.29
N PRO A 105 40.86 -5.51 4.41
CA PRO A 105 41.70 -4.44 3.84
C PRO A 105 41.59 -4.33 2.32
N THR A 106 41.21 -5.41 1.61
CA THR A 106 40.99 -5.43 0.16
C THR A 106 39.72 -4.67 -0.28
N GLU A 107 38.79 -4.45 0.64
CA GLU A 107 37.53 -3.74 0.41
C GLU A 107 37.56 -2.29 0.91
N HIS A 108 38.66 -1.89 1.56
CA HIS A 108 38.95 -0.51 1.94
C HIS A 108 39.64 0.21 0.78
N VAL A 109 39.05 1.32 0.32
CA VAL A 109 39.57 2.16 -0.76
C VAL A 109 40.11 3.44 -0.16
N VAL A 110 41.34 3.77 -0.52
CA VAL A 110 41.94 5.08 -0.25
C VAL A 110 42.00 5.82 -1.57
N GLU A 111 41.11 6.81 -1.74
CA GLU A 111 41.14 7.68 -2.91
C GLU A 111 41.89 8.97 -2.56
N PHE A 112 42.86 9.31 -3.41
CA PHE A 112 43.62 10.55 -3.32
C PHE A 112 42.96 11.61 -4.21
N VAL A 113 42.19 12.51 -3.59
CA VAL A 113 41.65 13.70 -4.26
C VAL A 113 42.66 14.84 -4.02
N PRO A 114 43.00 15.68 -5.00
CA PRO A 114 43.93 16.78 -4.79
C PRO A 114 43.37 17.70 -3.68
N ALA A 115 44.01 17.64 -2.51
CA ALA A 115 43.71 18.30 -1.22
C ALA A 115 43.06 17.44 -0.10
N GLN A 116 42.59 16.20 -0.33
CA GLN A 116 42.05 15.34 0.73
C GLN A 116 42.32 13.85 0.50
N VAL A 117 42.75 13.14 1.54
CA VAL A 117 42.80 11.68 1.57
C VAL A 117 41.43 11.19 2.06
N VAL A 118 40.65 10.55 1.19
CA VAL A 118 39.34 10.01 1.53
C VAL A 118 39.45 8.50 1.69
N THR A 119 39.22 8.02 2.90
CA THR A 119 39.12 6.59 3.22
C THR A 119 37.66 6.16 3.15
N ALA A 120 37.33 5.24 2.25
CA ALA A 120 35.97 4.75 2.03
C ALA A 120 35.94 3.22 1.97
N VAL A 121 34.77 2.65 2.26
CA VAL A 121 34.49 1.23 2.00
C VAL A 121 33.92 1.10 0.60
N ARG A 122 34.29 0.05 -0.14
CA ARG A 122 33.66 -0.23 -1.44
C ARG A 122 32.13 -0.33 -1.30
N PRO A 123 31.35 0.42 -2.08
CA PRO A 123 29.89 0.47 -1.93
C PRO A 123 29.23 -0.90 -2.17
N GLY A 124 29.80 -1.73 -3.07
CA GLY A 124 29.31 -3.08 -3.31
C GLY A 124 29.52 -4.04 -2.15
N PHE A 125 30.54 -3.83 -1.32
CA PHE A 125 30.79 -4.64 -0.11
C PHE A 125 29.93 -4.16 1.05
N ALA A 126 29.85 -2.85 1.26
CA ALA A 126 28.96 -2.25 2.26
C ALA A 126 27.50 -2.67 2.02
N GLY A 127 27.01 -2.59 0.78
CA GLY A 127 25.65 -3.03 0.44
C GLY A 127 25.38 -4.50 0.71
N LYS A 128 26.36 -5.38 0.47
CA LYS A 128 26.24 -6.83 0.77
C LYS A 128 26.17 -7.09 2.27
N ILE A 129 27.06 -6.50 3.05
CA ILE A 129 27.08 -6.66 4.52
C ILE A 129 25.77 -6.16 5.13
N LEU A 130 25.29 -4.98 4.72
CA LEU A 130 24.05 -4.41 5.24
C LEU A 130 22.84 -5.25 4.83
N ALA A 131 22.80 -5.79 3.62
CA ALA A 131 21.73 -6.70 3.18
C ALA A 131 21.73 -8.01 3.99
N GLU A 132 22.90 -8.56 4.30
CA GLU A 132 23.03 -9.78 5.08
C GLU A 132 22.68 -9.57 6.56
N ALA A 133 23.14 -8.47 7.16
CA ALA A 133 22.75 -8.06 8.51
C ALA A 133 21.24 -7.78 8.61
N THR A 134 20.64 -7.22 7.56
CA THR A 134 19.19 -7.02 7.44
C THR A 134 18.45 -8.37 7.37
N ALA A 135 18.92 -9.29 6.53
CA ALA A 135 18.34 -10.63 6.39
C ALA A 135 18.47 -11.46 7.68
N ALA A 136 19.59 -11.33 8.39
CA ALA A 136 19.81 -11.99 9.67
C ALA A 136 19.06 -11.31 10.84
N GLY A 137 18.51 -10.11 10.64
CA GLY A 137 17.84 -9.33 11.67
C GLY A 137 18.73 -8.96 12.86
N THR A 138 20.06 -8.99 12.69
CA THR A 138 21.05 -8.66 13.72
C THR A 138 22.18 -7.82 13.12
N ALA A 139 22.81 -6.95 13.92
CA ALA A 139 24.01 -6.19 13.52
C ALA A 139 25.26 -7.08 13.52
N LYS A 140 25.15 -8.25 12.88
CA LYS A 140 26.19 -9.25 12.76
C LYS A 140 26.33 -9.63 11.30
N TYR A 141 27.56 -9.84 10.88
CA TYR A 141 27.92 -10.31 9.57
C TYR A 141 28.63 -11.65 9.71
N VAL A 142 28.26 -12.62 8.88
CA VAL A 142 28.95 -13.91 8.82
C VAL A 142 29.88 -13.84 7.63
N ASP A 143 31.18 -13.97 7.87
CA ASP A 143 32.14 -14.03 6.79
C ASP A 143 32.00 -15.38 6.05
N PRO A 144 31.67 -15.40 4.75
CA PRO A 144 31.50 -16.63 4.00
C PRO A 144 32.81 -17.40 3.77
N SER A 145 33.97 -16.74 3.93
CA SER A 145 35.29 -17.34 3.72
C SER A 145 35.89 -17.94 4.99
N THR A 146 35.59 -17.38 6.16
CA THR A 146 36.12 -17.84 7.46
C THR A 146 35.06 -18.49 8.35
N ALA A 147 33.78 -18.35 8.00
CA ALA A 147 32.61 -18.74 8.80
C ALA A 147 32.57 -18.06 10.18
N GLU A 148 33.33 -16.98 10.39
CA GLU A 148 33.32 -16.21 11.64
C GLU A 148 32.18 -15.20 11.66
N VAL A 149 31.55 -15.05 12.83
CA VAL A 149 30.48 -14.08 13.06
C VAL A 149 31.08 -12.82 13.65
N HIS A 150 31.13 -11.75 12.86
CA HIS A 150 31.59 -10.46 13.32
C HIS A 150 30.40 -9.58 13.73
N ALA A 151 30.48 -8.96 14.91
CA ALA A 151 29.60 -7.85 15.24
C ALA A 151 30.02 -6.64 14.41
N LEU A 152 29.07 -5.98 13.74
CA LEU A 152 29.33 -4.82 12.89
C LEU A 152 29.34 -3.55 13.75
N PRO A 153 30.50 -2.93 14.02
CA PRO A 153 30.56 -1.70 14.79
C PRO A 153 29.94 -0.57 13.98
N GLY A 154 29.11 0.26 14.62
CA GLY A 154 28.47 1.39 13.96
C GLY A 154 27.28 1.03 13.06
N VAL A 155 26.80 -0.22 13.04
CA VAL A 155 25.62 -0.64 12.29
C VAL A 155 24.47 -0.95 13.24
N GLU A 156 23.31 -0.32 13.01
CA GLU A 156 22.10 -0.58 13.78
C GLU A 156 20.93 -0.93 12.87
N LEU A 157 20.06 -1.85 13.32
CA LEU A 157 18.79 -2.14 12.65
C LEU A 157 17.76 -1.09 12.98
N ARG A 158 17.64 -0.09 12.10
CA ARG A 158 16.63 0.94 12.17
C ARG A 158 15.39 0.54 11.37
N PRO A 159 14.19 0.98 11.76
CA PRO A 159 13.01 0.82 10.94
C PRO A 159 13.23 1.54 9.60
N SER A 160 13.33 0.82 8.50
CA SER A 160 13.39 1.40 7.14
C SER A 160 12.01 1.79 6.63
N ARG A 161 10.97 1.12 7.13
CA ARG A 161 9.57 1.47 6.85
C ARG A 161 8.75 1.51 8.14
N ALA A 162 7.91 2.54 8.26
CA ALA A 162 6.87 2.56 9.27
C ALA A 162 5.96 1.32 9.09
N ALA A 163 5.52 0.74 10.21
CA ALA A 163 4.52 -0.30 10.15
C ALA A 163 3.26 0.23 9.45
N SER A 164 2.67 -0.58 8.59
CA SER A 164 1.50 -0.19 7.80
C SER A 164 0.37 -1.18 8.00
N HIS A 165 -0.86 -0.70 7.85
CA HIS A 165 -2.04 -1.56 7.91
C HIS A 165 -2.57 -1.82 6.51
N ARG A 166 -2.77 -3.10 6.19
CA ARG A 166 -3.31 -3.55 4.90
C ARG A 166 -4.69 -4.16 5.09
N LEU A 167 -5.70 -3.55 4.49
CA LEU A 167 -7.03 -4.14 4.36
C LEU A 167 -7.03 -5.18 3.22
N THR A 168 -7.49 -6.39 3.53
CA THR A 168 -7.70 -7.45 2.55
C THR A 168 -9.16 -7.88 2.57
N TYR A 169 -9.83 -7.81 1.43
CA TYR A 169 -11.21 -8.28 1.29
C TYR A 169 -11.27 -9.80 1.26
N THR A 170 -12.37 -10.37 1.77
CA THR A 170 -12.65 -11.80 1.65
C THR A 170 -12.84 -12.16 0.17
N ARG A 171 -12.26 -13.29 -0.25
CA ARG A 171 -12.50 -13.84 -1.58
C ARG A 171 -13.80 -14.65 -1.55
N GLY A 172 -14.52 -14.65 -2.67
CA GLY A 172 -15.62 -15.58 -2.87
C GLY A 172 -15.18 -17.03 -2.61
N SER A 173 -16.06 -17.80 -1.97
CA SER A 173 -15.88 -19.21 -1.61
C SER A 173 -17.13 -20.01 -1.98
N LYS A 174 -17.08 -21.34 -1.88
CA LYS A 174 -18.27 -22.17 -2.11
C LYS A 174 -19.43 -21.84 -1.17
N ALA A 175 -19.14 -21.44 0.07
CA ALA A 175 -20.14 -21.06 1.05
C ALA A 175 -20.65 -19.62 0.87
N GLN A 176 -19.82 -18.75 0.29
CA GLN A 176 -20.14 -17.35 0.05
C GLN A 176 -19.54 -16.91 -1.29
N PRO A 177 -20.25 -17.09 -2.42
CA PRO A 177 -19.70 -16.87 -3.75
C PRO A 177 -19.38 -15.40 -4.04
N THR A 178 -20.05 -14.48 -3.36
CA THR A 178 -19.80 -13.04 -3.45
C THR A 178 -18.56 -12.67 -2.64
N ASP A 179 -17.63 -11.94 -3.25
CA ASP A 179 -16.45 -11.43 -2.57
C ASP A 179 -16.79 -10.26 -1.63
N GLY A 180 -15.86 -9.89 -0.76
CA GLY A 180 -16.06 -8.83 0.24
C GLY A 180 -16.51 -7.50 -0.37
N ARG A 181 -16.02 -7.16 -1.57
CA ARG A 181 -16.45 -5.95 -2.29
C ARG A 181 -17.88 -6.06 -2.79
N GLY A 182 -18.27 -7.20 -3.36
CA GLY A 182 -19.64 -7.46 -3.78
C GLY A 182 -20.62 -7.43 -2.61
N LEU A 183 -20.22 -7.92 -1.43
CA LEU A 183 -21.02 -7.86 -0.21
C LEU A 183 -21.22 -6.40 0.27
N VAL A 184 -20.16 -5.60 0.28
CA VAL A 184 -20.27 -4.16 0.58
C VAL A 184 -21.17 -3.45 -0.43
N ALA A 185 -21.04 -3.76 -1.72
CA ALA A 185 -21.90 -3.16 -2.76
C ALA A 185 -23.37 -3.59 -2.61
N ALA A 186 -23.64 -4.82 -2.20
CA ALA A 186 -24.99 -5.29 -1.91
C ALA A 186 -25.57 -4.57 -0.68
N ALA A 187 -24.80 -4.46 0.40
CA ALA A 187 -25.20 -3.74 1.60
C ALA A 187 -25.45 -2.24 1.35
N TRP A 188 -24.64 -1.60 0.49
CA TRP A 188 -24.86 -0.22 0.04
C TRP A 188 -26.20 -0.07 -0.67
N ARG A 189 -26.48 -0.94 -1.66
CA ARG A 189 -27.76 -0.92 -2.40
C ARG A 189 -28.95 -1.19 -1.49
N ALA A 190 -28.76 -1.98 -0.44
CA ALA A 190 -29.78 -2.27 0.57
C ALA A 190 -29.95 -1.15 1.61
N GLY A 191 -29.14 -0.09 1.57
CA GLY A 191 -29.19 1.02 2.54
C GLY A 191 -28.63 0.67 3.92
N ALA A 192 -28.06 -0.51 4.11
CA ALA A 192 -27.57 -1.00 5.41
C ALA A 192 -26.26 -0.34 5.86
N LEU A 193 -25.63 0.50 5.03
CA LEU A 193 -24.34 1.15 5.32
C LEU A 193 -24.45 2.62 5.71
N LEU A 194 -25.66 3.17 5.82
CA LEU A 194 -25.87 4.60 6.09
C LEU A 194 -25.21 5.04 7.41
N ASP A 195 -25.32 4.24 8.47
CA ASP A 195 -24.70 4.52 9.78
C ASP A 195 -23.16 4.52 9.74
N HIS A 196 -22.57 3.82 8.76
CA HIS A 196 -21.13 3.74 8.57
C HIS A 196 -20.58 4.78 7.59
N LEU A 197 -21.45 5.50 6.89
CA LEU A 197 -21.10 6.50 5.88
C LEU A 197 -21.84 7.82 6.14
N PRO A 198 -21.66 8.45 7.33
CA PRO A 198 -22.39 9.66 7.69
C PRO A 198 -22.12 10.83 6.71
N ALA A 199 -20.93 10.89 6.11
CA ALA A 199 -20.57 11.90 5.11
C ALA A 199 -21.33 11.75 3.77
N LEU A 200 -21.87 10.56 3.50
CA LEU A 200 -22.64 10.27 2.27
C LEU A 200 -24.13 10.11 2.54
N ALA A 201 -24.55 10.23 3.81
CA ALA A 201 -25.95 10.25 4.16
C ALA A 201 -26.60 11.48 3.50
N PRO A 202 -27.77 11.33 2.86
CA PRO A 202 -28.51 12.51 2.44
C PRO A 202 -28.75 13.37 3.67
N ALA A 203 -28.40 14.66 3.59
CA ALA A 203 -28.80 15.61 4.62
C ALA A 203 -30.30 15.46 4.79
N THR A 204 -30.73 14.98 5.96
CA THR A 204 -32.15 14.99 6.30
C THR A 204 -32.59 16.42 6.09
N PRO A 205 -33.53 16.71 5.17
CA PRO A 205 -34.01 18.07 5.03
C PRO A 205 -34.53 18.44 6.41
N ALA A 206 -33.85 19.39 7.04
CA ALA A 206 -34.27 19.94 8.31
C ALA A 206 -35.76 20.27 8.15
N GLU A 207 -36.58 19.70 9.02
CA GLU A 207 -37.97 20.11 9.15
C GLU A 207 -37.97 21.64 9.12
N ALA A 208 -38.55 22.19 8.07
CA ALA A 208 -38.92 23.58 8.04
C ALA A 208 -39.98 23.72 9.13
N GLU A 209 -39.53 24.00 10.36
CA GLU A 209 -40.37 24.46 11.46
C GLU A 209 -41.12 25.70 10.96
N GLN A 210 -42.43 25.52 10.86
CA GLN A 210 -43.44 26.57 10.68
C GLN A 210 -43.67 27.29 12.00
#